data_AF-A0A0C9USC6-F1
#
_entry.id   AF-A0A0C9USC6-F1
#
_cell.length_a   1.000
_cell.length_b   1.000
_cell.length_c   1.000
_cell.angle_alpha   90.00
_cell.angle_beta   90.00
_cell.angle_gamma   90.00
#
_symmetry.space_group_name_H-M   'P 1'
#
loop_
_entity.id
_entity.type
_entity.pdbx_description
1 polymer ?
#
loop_
_entity_poly.entity_id
_entity_poly.type
_entity_poly.pdbx_seq_one_letter_code
_entity_poly.pdbx_strand_id
1 'polypeptide(L)'
;MASRKGSPQKPKPGPKSSLLSHTFPPFYACYLLKSIKNPRSTATYIGSTPHPPRRIRQHNGELTQGAWKTARNRPWVMTMIVYGFPSKLAALQFEWAWQHPDRSRHLRDGEVKKGTTLKNNVGVAYSMLTTHPYTSWPLHVKLFSSKAVEAWELASRSGQPLPPGLTIQIELEGVDGKSGINGSGRSDPIEVTDSKWTL
;
A
#
# COMPACT_ATOMS: atom_id res chain seq x y z
N MET A 1 59.56 21.50 18.99
CA MET A 1 58.22 21.98 18.58
C MET A 1 57.53 20.87 17.80
N ALA A 2 56.52 20.22 18.37
CA ALA A 2 55.82 19.10 17.74
C ALA A 2 54.72 19.62 16.80
N SER A 3 54.86 19.33 15.50
CA SER A 3 53.91 19.72 14.46
C SER A 3 52.65 18.83 14.52
N ARG A 4 51.51 19.42 14.87
CA ARG A 4 50.20 18.74 14.86
C ARG A 4 49.74 18.57 13.41
N LYS A 5 49.83 17.35 12.87
CA LYS A 5 49.19 17.00 11.59
C LYS A 5 47.67 17.02 11.78
N GLY A 6 46.99 17.91 11.04
CA GLY A 6 45.53 17.97 10.96
C GLY A 6 44.94 16.71 10.35
N SER A 7 43.89 16.19 10.96
CA SER A 7 43.14 15.02 10.52
C SER A 7 42.45 15.27 9.17
N PRO A 8 42.36 14.28 8.25
CA PRO A 8 41.65 14.46 6.99
C PRO A 8 40.14 14.61 7.25
N GLN A 9 39.54 15.70 6.78
CA GLN A 9 38.08 15.84 6.78
C GLN A 9 37.47 14.86 5.77
N LYS A 10 36.56 14.00 6.23
CA LYS A 10 35.75 13.15 5.34
C LYS A 10 34.85 14.03 4.46
N PRO A 11 34.70 13.73 3.16
CA PRO A 11 33.84 14.50 2.27
C PRO A 11 32.38 14.45 2.76
N LYS A 12 31.72 15.60 2.79
CA LYS A 12 30.29 15.70 3.12
C LYS A 12 29.48 14.97 2.04
N PRO A 13 28.53 14.09 2.41
CA PRO A 13 27.70 13.41 1.42
C PRO A 13 26.86 14.45 0.68
N GLY A 14 26.94 14.43 -0.66
CA GLY A 14 26.11 15.24 -1.53
C GLY A 14 24.61 14.94 -1.39
N PRO A 15 23.73 15.73 -2.02
CA PRO A 15 22.29 15.52 -1.95
C PRO A 15 21.94 14.08 -2.38
N LYS A 16 21.10 13.41 -1.58
CA LYS A 16 20.86 11.95 -1.60
C LYS A 16 20.13 11.41 -2.84
N SER A 17 19.86 12.22 -3.85
CA SER A 17 19.18 11.79 -5.07
C SER A 17 19.42 12.80 -6.18
N SER A 18 20.24 12.47 -7.15
CA SER A 18 20.19 13.11 -8.47
C SER A 18 19.16 12.36 -9.31
N LEU A 19 18.50 13.02 -10.27
CA LEU A 19 17.65 12.32 -11.26
C LEU A 19 18.45 11.24 -12.03
N LEU A 20 19.77 11.40 -12.09
CA LEU A 20 20.71 10.49 -12.73
C LEU A 20 20.95 9.18 -11.95
N SER A 21 20.62 9.12 -10.65
CA SER A 21 20.79 7.91 -9.82
C SER A 21 19.45 7.35 -9.30
N HIS A 22 18.32 7.78 -9.88
CA HIS A 22 17.01 7.26 -9.50
C HIS A 22 16.87 5.80 -9.92
N THR A 23 16.76 4.91 -8.94
CA THR A 23 16.52 3.48 -9.18
C THR A 23 15.08 3.16 -8.79
N PHE A 24 14.36 2.51 -9.70
CA PHE A 24 13.03 1.98 -9.40
C PHE A 24 13.13 0.95 -8.27
N PRO A 25 12.36 1.10 -7.18
CA PRO A 25 12.37 0.09 -6.12
C PRO A 25 11.87 -1.24 -6.70
N PRO A 26 12.49 -2.39 -6.34
CA PRO A 26 12.02 -3.71 -6.81
C PRO A 26 10.55 -3.95 -6.49
N PHE A 27 10.11 -3.48 -5.33
CA PHE A 27 8.71 -3.51 -4.92
C PHE A 27 8.41 -2.42 -3.89
N TYR A 28 7.26 -1.76 -4.05
CA TYR A 28 6.68 -0.91 -3.01
C TYR A 28 5.16 -0.90 -3.14
N ALA A 29 4.47 -0.93 -2.01
CA ALA A 29 3.02 -0.95 -1.99
C ALA A 29 2.42 -0.02 -0.93
N CYS A 30 1.23 0.49 -1.24
CA CYS A 30 0.28 1.05 -0.29
C CYS A 30 -0.77 -0.01 0.00
N TYR A 31 -1.21 -0.15 1.23
CA TYR A 31 -2.12 -1.21 1.64
C TYR A 31 -3.25 -0.70 2.53
N LEU A 32 -4.36 -1.43 2.50
CA LEU A 32 -5.50 -1.26 3.39
C LEU A 32 -5.63 -2.50 4.27
N LEU A 33 -5.65 -2.27 5.58
CA LEU A 33 -5.93 -3.28 6.59
C LEU A 33 -7.35 -3.12 7.11
N LYS A 34 -7.91 -4.26 7.51
CA LYS A 34 -9.16 -4.33 8.28
C LYS A 34 -8.93 -5.14 9.55
N SER A 35 -9.38 -4.61 10.68
CA SER A 35 -9.39 -5.36 11.93
C SER A 35 -10.49 -6.42 11.89
N ILE A 36 -10.16 -7.65 12.29
CA ILE A 36 -11.11 -8.76 12.47
C ILE A 36 -11.30 -9.13 13.94
N LYS A 37 -10.90 -8.24 14.86
CA LYS A 37 -11.02 -8.43 16.31
C LYS A 37 -12.42 -8.87 16.75
N ASN A 38 -13.47 -8.39 16.08
CA ASN A 38 -14.83 -8.88 16.21
C ASN A 38 -15.59 -8.64 14.89
N PRO A 39 -16.72 -9.36 14.65
CA PRO A 39 -17.49 -9.25 13.40
C PRO A 39 -18.02 -7.84 13.10
N ARG A 40 -18.24 -7.02 14.14
CA ARG A 40 -18.75 -5.65 14.04
C ARG A 40 -17.65 -4.59 13.89
N SER A 41 -16.39 -5.00 13.90
CA SER A 41 -15.27 -4.08 13.82
C SER A 41 -15.36 -3.30 12.51
N THR A 42 -15.27 -1.97 12.58
CA THR A 42 -15.16 -1.09 11.41
C THR A 42 -13.75 -0.53 11.24
N ALA A 43 -12.84 -0.80 12.19
CA ALA A 43 -11.49 -0.26 12.18
C ALA A 43 -10.72 -0.68 10.93
N THR A 44 -10.19 0.30 10.22
CA THR A 44 -9.27 0.16 9.09
C THR A 44 -7.93 0.84 9.40
N TYR A 45 -6.92 0.53 8.61
CA TYR A 45 -5.64 1.20 8.64
C TYR A 45 -5.03 1.25 7.24
N ILE A 46 -4.57 2.42 6.81
CA ILE A 46 -3.86 2.59 5.54
C ILE A 46 -2.39 2.82 5.85
N GLY A 47 -1.51 2.16 5.14
CA GLY A 47 -0.07 2.36 5.26
C GLY A 47 0.68 2.02 3.99
N SER A 48 2.00 2.15 4.03
CA SER A 48 2.88 1.71 2.94
C SER A 48 4.03 0.82 3.41
N THR A 49 4.53 -0.04 2.52
CA THR A 49 5.59 -1.01 2.83
C THR A 49 6.28 -1.54 1.56
N PRO A 50 7.60 -1.79 1.62
CA PRO A 50 8.29 -2.58 0.61
C PRO A 50 8.14 -4.11 0.82
N HIS A 51 7.52 -4.56 1.92
CA HIS A 51 7.38 -5.98 2.23
C HIS A 51 6.05 -6.26 2.95
N PRO A 52 4.96 -6.58 2.23
CA PRO A 52 3.63 -6.75 2.82
C PRO A 52 3.50 -7.90 3.84
N PRO A 53 4.02 -9.12 3.58
CA PRO A 53 3.95 -10.23 4.55
C PRO A 53 4.64 -9.91 5.88
N ARG A 54 5.85 -9.34 5.81
CA ARG A 54 6.55 -8.89 7.01
C ARG A 54 5.74 -7.82 7.76
N ARG A 55 5.17 -6.86 7.03
CA ARG A 55 4.44 -5.73 7.63
C ARG A 55 3.15 -6.17 8.34
N ILE A 56 2.39 -7.12 7.79
CA ILE A 56 1.18 -7.60 8.47
C ILE A 56 1.50 -8.30 9.79
N ARG A 57 2.59 -9.09 9.82
CA ARG A 57 3.10 -9.73 11.06
C ARG A 57 3.53 -8.71 12.11
N GLN A 58 4.13 -7.59 11.71
CA GLN A 58 4.45 -6.46 12.60
C GLN A 58 3.18 -5.83 13.19
N HIS A 59 2.15 -5.59 12.37
CA HIS A 59 0.87 -5.05 12.84
C HIS A 59 0.16 -5.99 13.82
N ASN A 60 0.24 -7.30 13.58
CA ASN A 60 -0.31 -8.33 14.46
C ASN A 60 0.54 -8.61 15.70
N GLY A 61 1.72 -8.01 15.81
CA GLY A 61 2.59 -8.12 17.00
C GLY A 61 3.42 -9.40 17.05
N GLU A 62 3.45 -10.18 15.97
CA GLU A 62 4.37 -11.32 15.81
C GLU A 62 5.82 -10.85 15.64
N LEU A 63 6.00 -9.64 15.09
CA LEU A 63 7.29 -8.99 14.89
C LEU A 63 7.29 -7.60 15.53
N THR A 64 8.48 -7.10 15.86
CA THR A 64 8.68 -5.75 16.39
C THR A 64 8.47 -4.67 15.31
N GLN A 65 8.36 -3.40 15.72
CA GLN A 65 8.15 -2.24 14.82
C GLN A 65 6.76 -2.17 14.15
N GLY A 66 5.73 -2.72 14.80
CA GLY A 66 4.33 -2.46 14.41
C GLY A 66 3.89 -1.04 14.76
N ALA A 67 3.05 -0.42 13.92
CA ALA A 67 2.54 0.92 14.20
C ALA A 67 1.71 0.95 15.49
N TRP A 68 1.99 1.90 16.39
CA TRP A 68 1.34 1.98 17.70
C TRP A 68 -0.19 1.98 17.62
N LYS A 69 -0.77 2.72 16.66
CA LYS A 69 -2.22 2.79 16.40
C LYS A 69 -2.86 1.43 16.11
N THR A 70 -2.08 0.44 15.67
CA THR A 70 -2.58 -0.88 15.31
C THR A 70 -2.59 -1.87 16.48
N ALA A 71 -1.95 -1.57 17.60
CA ALA A 71 -1.81 -2.51 18.71
C ALA A 71 -3.14 -2.97 19.34
N ARG A 72 -4.13 -2.07 19.46
CA ARG A 72 -5.39 -2.32 20.21
C ARG A 72 -6.46 -3.09 19.42
N ASN A 73 -6.34 -3.13 18.09
CA ASN A 73 -7.36 -3.65 17.17
C ASN A 73 -6.89 -4.90 16.42
N ARG A 74 -5.87 -5.58 16.93
CA ARG A 74 -5.43 -6.89 16.44
C ARG A 74 -6.55 -7.95 16.63
N PRO A 75 -6.60 -9.00 15.79
CA PRO A 75 -5.78 -9.18 14.60
C PRO A 75 -6.27 -8.33 13.42
N TRP A 76 -5.33 -8.01 12.54
CA TRP A 76 -5.51 -7.32 11.27
C TRP A 76 -5.34 -8.30 10.13
N VAL A 77 -6.13 -8.10 9.08
CA VAL A 77 -5.95 -8.73 7.77
C VAL A 77 -5.69 -7.65 6.74
N MET A 78 -4.82 -7.94 5.77
CA MET A 78 -4.60 -7.08 4.61
C MET A 78 -5.69 -7.37 3.58
N THR A 79 -6.49 -6.36 3.24
CA THR A 79 -7.67 -6.55 2.37
C THR A 79 -7.42 -6.10 0.94
N MET A 80 -6.51 -5.14 0.74
CA MET A 80 -6.17 -4.59 -0.56
C MET A 80 -4.75 -4.01 -0.53
N ILE A 81 -4.05 -4.12 -1.66
CA ILE A 81 -2.82 -3.35 -1.93
C ILE A 81 -2.87 -2.68 -3.30
N VAL A 82 -2.14 -1.58 -3.41
CA VAL A 82 -1.74 -0.92 -4.65
C VAL A 82 -0.22 -0.98 -4.71
N TYR A 83 0.37 -1.41 -5.82
CA TYR A 83 1.81 -1.55 -6.01
C TYR A 83 2.24 -1.15 -7.43
N GLY A 84 3.55 -1.19 -7.71
CA GLY A 84 4.11 -0.71 -8.99
C GLY A 84 4.55 0.76 -8.95
N PHE A 85 4.71 1.34 -7.75
CA PHE A 85 5.08 2.75 -7.62
C PHE A 85 6.47 3.04 -8.19
N PRO A 86 6.64 4.15 -8.94
CA PRO A 86 7.92 4.49 -9.57
C PRO A 86 9.01 4.88 -8.55
N SER A 87 8.61 5.20 -7.32
CA SER A 87 9.52 5.50 -6.21
C SER A 87 8.84 5.32 -4.86
N LYS A 88 9.65 5.21 -3.79
CA LYS A 88 9.15 5.30 -2.42
C LYS A 88 8.40 6.61 -2.16
N LEU A 89 8.86 7.72 -2.74
CA LEU A 89 8.22 9.03 -2.55
C LEU A 89 6.82 9.05 -3.16
N ALA A 90 6.66 8.49 -4.36
CA ALA A 90 5.36 8.36 -5.03
C ALA A 90 4.38 7.53 -4.19
N ALA A 91 4.84 6.41 -3.62
CA ALA A 91 4.02 5.61 -2.71
C ALA A 91 3.61 6.38 -1.45
N LEU A 92 4.52 7.14 -0.83
CA LEU A 92 4.20 7.95 0.34
C LEU A 92 3.20 9.08 0.02
N GLN A 93 3.31 9.69 -1.16
CA GLN A 93 2.33 10.67 -1.65
C GLN A 93 0.95 10.04 -1.85
N PHE A 94 0.90 8.84 -2.44
CA PHE A 94 -0.34 8.07 -2.59
C PHE A 94 -0.94 7.71 -1.23
N GLU A 95 -0.15 7.16 -0.30
CA GLU A 95 -0.59 6.82 1.06
C GLU A 95 -1.22 8.03 1.75
N TRP A 96 -0.54 9.18 1.71
CA TRP A 96 -1.02 10.39 2.37
C TRP A 96 -2.35 10.86 1.78
N ALA A 97 -2.47 10.88 0.46
CA ALA A 97 -3.70 11.25 -0.24
C ALA A 97 -4.85 10.28 0.07
N TRP A 98 -4.55 8.99 0.17
CA TRP A 98 -5.53 7.96 0.54
C TRP A 98 -6.02 8.10 1.99
N GLN A 99 -5.13 8.46 2.92
CA GLN A 99 -5.49 8.75 4.31
C GLN A 99 -6.27 10.06 4.49
N HIS A 100 -6.09 11.02 3.57
CA HIS A 100 -6.64 12.38 3.68
C HIS A 100 -7.32 12.83 2.37
N PRO A 101 -8.37 12.11 1.91
CA PRO A 101 -9.01 12.42 0.63
C PRO A 101 -9.61 13.83 0.59
N ASP A 102 -10.11 14.32 1.74
CA ASP A 102 -10.63 15.68 1.91
C ASP A 102 -9.56 16.77 1.72
N ARG A 103 -8.29 16.44 1.93
CA ARG A 103 -7.17 17.40 1.84
C ARG A 103 -6.41 17.27 0.54
N SER A 104 -6.46 16.10 -0.10
CA SER A 104 -5.79 15.84 -1.36
C SER A 104 -6.40 16.67 -2.49
N ARG A 105 -5.59 17.52 -3.11
CA ARG A 105 -6.01 18.43 -4.20
C ARG A 105 -6.70 17.68 -5.34
N HIS A 106 -6.29 16.45 -5.63
CA HIS A 106 -6.83 15.63 -6.71
C HIS A 106 -8.20 15.01 -6.41
N LEU A 107 -8.68 15.12 -5.16
CA LEU A 107 -9.97 14.57 -4.72
C LEU A 107 -10.91 15.64 -4.15
N ARG A 108 -10.48 16.90 -4.05
CA ARG A 108 -11.26 18.01 -3.46
C ARG A 108 -12.52 18.35 -4.26
N ASP A 109 -12.48 18.17 -5.58
CA ASP A 109 -13.61 18.47 -6.47
C ASP A 109 -14.52 17.25 -6.70
N GLY A 110 -14.20 16.10 -6.10
CA GLY A 110 -14.99 14.87 -6.22
C GLY A 110 -15.93 14.63 -5.03
N GLU A 111 -16.97 13.82 -5.23
CA GLU A 111 -17.92 13.41 -4.18
C GLU A 111 -17.33 12.49 -3.09
N VAL A 112 -16.00 12.32 -3.06
CA VAL A 112 -15.32 11.35 -2.20
C VAL A 112 -15.22 11.88 -0.77
N LYS A 113 -16.22 11.57 0.05
CA LYS A 113 -16.25 11.93 1.47
C LYS A 113 -15.30 11.04 2.28
N LYS A 114 -14.51 11.67 3.15
CA LYS A 114 -13.68 10.98 4.15
C LYS A 114 -14.53 10.00 4.97
N GLY A 115 -14.10 8.74 5.03
CA GLY A 115 -14.74 7.71 5.85
C GLY A 115 -13.73 6.71 6.36
N THR A 116 -14.06 6.05 7.48
CA THR A 116 -13.19 5.07 8.14
C THR A 116 -13.55 3.63 7.80
N THR A 117 -14.58 3.41 6.96
CA THR A 117 -15.03 2.07 6.59
C THR A 117 -14.17 1.47 5.49
N LEU A 118 -14.18 0.14 5.36
CA LEU A 118 -13.50 -0.56 4.27
C LEU A 118 -14.02 -0.06 2.91
N LYS A 119 -15.35 -0.03 2.75
CA LYS A 119 -16.01 0.39 1.51
C LYS A 119 -15.58 1.79 1.07
N ASN A 120 -15.57 2.76 1.98
CA ASN A 120 -15.18 4.13 1.64
C ASN A 120 -13.70 4.19 1.25
N ASN A 121 -12.81 3.53 1.99
CA ASN A 121 -11.38 3.52 1.65
C ASN A 121 -11.11 2.85 0.30
N VAL A 122 -11.82 1.78 -0.04
CA VAL A 122 -11.72 1.16 -1.38
C VAL A 122 -12.21 2.11 -2.47
N GLY A 123 -13.34 2.79 -2.25
CA GLY A 123 -13.86 3.80 -3.19
C GLY A 123 -12.90 4.97 -3.41
N VAL A 124 -12.27 5.47 -2.35
CA VAL A 124 -11.22 6.50 -2.44
C VAL A 124 -10.06 6.02 -3.30
N ALA A 125 -9.59 4.79 -3.06
CA ALA A 125 -8.48 4.23 -3.83
C ALA A 125 -8.84 4.07 -5.31
N TYR A 126 -10.04 3.57 -5.61
CA TYR A 126 -10.54 3.49 -6.98
C TYR A 126 -10.52 4.86 -7.66
N SER A 127 -11.11 5.88 -7.02
CA SER A 127 -11.14 7.25 -7.55
C SER A 127 -9.75 7.83 -7.77
N MET A 128 -8.81 7.58 -6.86
CA MET A 128 -7.40 7.98 -7.06
C MET A 128 -6.81 7.30 -8.28
N LEU A 129 -6.97 5.98 -8.41
CA LEU A 129 -6.39 5.19 -9.51
C LEU A 129 -6.94 5.56 -10.89
N THR A 130 -8.14 6.14 -10.95
CA THR A 130 -8.75 6.63 -12.19
C THR A 130 -8.55 8.13 -12.43
N THR A 131 -7.75 8.82 -11.62
CA THR A 131 -7.54 10.27 -11.72
C THR A 131 -6.05 10.61 -11.88
N HIS A 132 -5.74 11.63 -12.69
CA HIS A 132 -4.38 12.16 -12.80
C HIS A 132 -3.90 12.69 -11.42
N PRO A 133 -2.64 12.44 -11.00
CA PRO A 133 -1.52 11.90 -11.76
C PRO A 133 -1.41 10.37 -11.77
N TYR A 134 -2.22 9.67 -10.99
CA TYR A 134 -2.02 8.24 -10.71
C TYR A 134 -2.25 7.34 -11.94
N THR A 135 -3.06 7.79 -12.89
CA THR A 135 -3.27 7.13 -14.19
C THR A 135 -2.01 7.06 -15.07
N SER A 136 -0.99 7.87 -14.78
CA SER A 136 0.29 7.87 -15.53
C SER A 136 1.30 6.82 -15.03
N TRP A 137 1.00 6.15 -13.92
CA TRP A 137 1.89 5.15 -13.32
C TRP A 137 1.39 3.74 -13.66
N PRO A 138 2.29 2.77 -13.89
CA PRO A 138 1.93 1.36 -14.11
C PRO A 138 1.56 0.70 -12.78
N LEU A 139 0.46 1.16 -12.19
CA LEU A 139 -0.01 0.67 -10.90
C LEU A 139 -0.82 -0.59 -11.06
N HIS A 140 -0.74 -1.45 -10.06
CA HIS A 140 -1.46 -2.71 -10.00
C HIS A 140 -2.18 -2.81 -8.67
N VAL A 141 -3.35 -3.47 -8.66
CA VAL A 141 -4.18 -3.67 -7.47
C VAL A 141 -4.30 -5.16 -7.19
N LYS A 142 -4.12 -5.57 -5.93
CA LYS A 142 -4.56 -6.89 -5.46
C LYS A 142 -5.61 -6.78 -4.37
N LEU A 143 -6.64 -7.60 -4.48
CA LEU A 143 -7.75 -7.69 -3.52
C LEU A 143 -7.71 -9.05 -2.82
N PHE A 144 -7.70 -9.04 -1.49
CA PHE A 144 -7.48 -10.26 -0.68
C PHE A 144 -8.70 -10.67 0.14
N SER A 145 -9.84 -10.00 -0.02
CA SER A 145 -11.06 -10.34 0.72
C SER A 145 -12.30 -10.07 -0.11
N SER A 146 -13.32 -10.91 0.01
CA SER A 146 -14.59 -10.75 -0.73
C SER A 146 -15.23 -9.39 -0.46
N LYS A 147 -15.15 -8.89 0.77
CA LYS A 147 -15.64 -7.55 1.13
C LYS A 147 -14.91 -6.41 0.39
N ALA A 148 -13.62 -6.58 0.09
CA ALA A 148 -12.88 -5.62 -0.70
C ALA A 148 -13.24 -5.72 -2.18
N VAL A 149 -13.48 -6.92 -2.70
CA VAL A 149 -13.98 -7.16 -4.07
C VAL A 149 -15.35 -6.52 -4.26
N GLU A 150 -16.30 -6.80 -3.36
CA GLU A 150 -17.64 -6.20 -3.40
C GLU A 150 -17.58 -4.66 -3.35
N ALA A 151 -16.73 -4.11 -2.49
CA ALA A 151 -16.53 -2.66 -2.40
C ALA A 151 -15.90 -2.09 -3.67
N TRP A 152 -14.98 -2.82 -4.30
CA TRP A 152 -14.33 -2.43 -5.55
C TRP A 152 -15.32 -2.43 -6.71
N GLU A 153 -16.11 -3.48 -6.85
CA GLU A 153 -17.16 -3.58 -7.87
C GLU A 153 -18.25 -2.54 -7.71
N LEU A 154 -18.57 -2.18 -6.46
CA LEU A 154 -19.51 -1.09 -6.23
C LEU A 154 -18.92 0.26 -6.64
N ALA A 155 -17.63 0.49 -6.38
CA ALA A 155 -16.94 1.70 -6.78
C ALA A 155 -16.79 1.80 -8.31
N SER A 156 -16.54 0.67 -9.00
CA SER A 156 -16.37 0.62 -10.44
C SER A 156 -17.65 0.98 -11.21
N ARG A 157 -18.82 0.58 -10.71
CA ARG A 157 -20.12 0.90 -11.32
C ARG A 157 -20.41 2.39 -11.44
N SER A 158 -19.95 3.18 -10.47
CA SER A 158 -20.15 4.64 -10.42
C SER A 158 -18.90 5.43 -10.85
N GLY A 159 -17.78 4.75 -11.08
CA GLY A 159 -16.48 5.35 -11.30
C GLY A 159 -16.13 5.54 -12.77
N GLN A 160 -15.03 6.26 -13.01
CA GLN A 160 -14.41 6.33 -14.33
C GLN A 160 -13.85 4.95 -14.71
N PRO A 161 -13.70 4.64 -16.02
CA PRO A 161 -13.04 3.41 -16.45
C PRO A 161 -11.59 3.38 -15.98
N LEU A 162 -11.06 2.17 -15.77
CA LEU A 162 -9.67 1.99 -15.36
C LEU A 162 -8.72 2.45 -16.47
N PRO A 163 -7.60 3.10 -16.12
CA PRO A 163 -6.65 3.56 -17.12
C PRO A 163 -5.97 2.38 -17.83
N PRO A 164 -5.59 2.53 -19.10
CA PRO A 164 -4.81 1.53 -19.82
C PRO A 164 -3.51 1.20 -19.06
N GLY A 165 -3.29 -0.08 -18.75
CA GLY A 165 -2.10 -0.56 -18.04
C GLY A 165 -2.29 -0.81 -16.54
N LEU A 166 -3.39 -0.37 -15.94
CA LEU A 166 -3.72 -0.78 -14.56
C LEU A 166 -4.32 -2.18 -14.55
N THR A 167 -3.73 -3.08 -13.77
CA THR A 167 -4.24 -4.46 -13.62
C THR A 167 -4.84 -4.68 -12.24
N ILE A 168 -5.86 -5.55 -12.17
CA ILE A 168 -6.46 -5.99 -10.91
C ILE A 168 -6.34 -7.51 -10.80
N GLN A 169 -5.92 -7.99 -9.64
CA GLN A 169 -5.87 -9.41 -9.31
C GLN A 169 -6.65 -9.69 -8.01
N ILE A 170 -7.38 -10.80 -7.98
CA ILE A 170 -8.13 -11.25 -6.80
C ILE A 170 -7.43 -12.48 -6.23
N GLU A 171 -6.95 -12.37 -5.00
CA GLU A 171 -6.18 -13.41 -4.29
C GLU A 171 -6.81 -13.63 -2.90
N LEU A 172 -7.93 -14.35 -2.83
CA LEU A 172 -8.69 -14.53 -1.58
C LEU A 172 -7.97 -15.41 -0.52
N GLU A 173 -6.84 -16.02 -0.89
CA GLU A 173 -5.96 -16.84 -0.04
C GLU A 173 -5.24 -16.00 1.05
N GLY A 174 -5.28 -14.67 0.91
CA GLY A 174 -4.66 -13.74 1.85
C GLY A 174 -3.16 -13.58 1.61
N VAL A 175 -2.59 -12.51 2.18
CA VAL A 175 -1.17 -12.15 1.97
C VAL A 175 -0.20 -13.12 2.62
N ASP A 176 -0.65 -13.82 3.66
CA ASP A 176 0.11 -14.80 4.43
C ASP A 176 -0.25 -16.26 4.08
N GLY A 177 -1.16 -16.48 3.13
CA GLY A 177 -1.67 -17.82 2.77
C GLY A 177 -2.53 -18.48 3.85
N LYS A 178 -2.91 -17.76 4.92
CA LYS A 178 -3.60 -18.32 6.08
C LYS A 178 -5.11 -18.09 6.06
N SER A 179 -5.69 -17.56 4.97
CA SER A 179 -7.13 -17.24 4.95
C SER A 179 -8.04 -18.49 4.95
N GLY A 180 -7.50 -19.65 4.56
CA GLY A 180 -8.25 -20.91 4.43
C GLY A 180 -9.24 -20.92 3.27
N ILE A 181 -9.27 -19.87 2.43
CA ILE A 181 -10.11 -19.77 1.24
C ILE A 181 -9.22 -20.04 0.02
N ASN A 182 -9.28 -21.25 -0.52
CA ASN A 182 -8.58 -21.61 -1.76
C ASN A 182 -9.26 -20.92 -2.94
N GLY A 183 -8.56 -20.01 -3.60
CA GLY A 183 -9.11 -19.25 -4.73
C GLY A 183 -8.11 -18.99 -5.87
N SER A 184 -6.82 -19.22 -5.64
CA SER A 184 -5.74 -19.00 -6.62
C SER A 184 -4.82 -20.22 -6.82
N GLY A 185 -4.96 -21.26 -5.99
CA GLY A 185 -4.19 -22.49 -6.07
C GLY A 185 -2.80 -22.40 -5.44
N ARG A 186 -2.56 -21.49 -4.48
CA ARG A 186 -1.29 -21.42 -3.75
C ARG A 186 -1.42 -21.87 -2.30
N SER A 187 -0.46 -22.69 -1.87
CA SER A 187 -0.31 -23.19 -0.50
C SER A 187 0.63 -22.35 0.36
N ASP A 188 1.42 -21.46 -0.24
CA ASP A 188 2.56 -20.81 0.41
C ASP A 188 2.38 -19.29 0.59
N PRO A 189 2.97 -18.68 1.65
CA PRO A 189 2.95 -17.24 1.86
C PRO A 189 3.52 -16.48 0.67
N ILE A 190 2.97 -15.30 0.36
CA ILE A 190 3.47 -14.49 -0.74
C ILE A 190 4.89 -14.00 -0.41
N GLU A 191 5.92 -14.49 -1.10
CA GLU A 191 7.27 -13.95 -0.96
C GLU A 191 7.47 -12.73 -1.87
N VAL A 192 8.29 -11.76 -1.45
CA VAL A 192 8.63 -10.57 -2.26
C VAL A 192 9.60 -10.95 -3.39
N THR A 193 10.25 -12.10 -3.27
CA THR A 193 11.19 -12.68 -4.24
C THR A 193 10.52 -13.58 -5.29
N ASP A 194 9.22 -13.86 -5.14
CA ASP A 194 8.47 -14.57 -6.16
C ASP A 194 8.43 -13.73 -7.44
N SER A 195 8.80 -14.34 -8.57
CA SER A 195 8.72 -13.77 -9.92
C SER A 195 7.31 -13.31 -10.33
N LYS A 196 6.30 -13.51 -9.47
CA LYS A 196 4.90 -13.05 -9.63
C LYS A 196 4.67 -11.56 -9.33
N TRP A 197 5.69 -10.81 -8.91
CA TRP A 197 5.58 -9.34 -8.73
C TRP A 197 6.08 -8.53 -9.93
N THR A 198 6.80 -9.16 -10.86
CA THR A 198 7.49 -8.51 -11.99
C THR A 198 7.11 -9.14 -13.33
N LEU A 199 5.86 -9.00 -13.74
CA LEU A 199 5.44 -9.21 -15.12
C LEU A 199 4.80 -7.93 -15.65
#